data_AF-A0A6A5UAF8-F1
#
_entry.id   AF-A0A6A5UAF8-F1
#
_cell.length_a   1.000
_cell.length_b   1.000
_cell.length_c   1.000
_cell.angle_alpha   90.00
_cell.angle_beta   90.00
_cell.angle_gamma   90.00
#
_symmetry.space_group_name_H-M   'P 1'
#
loop_
_entity.id
_entity.type
_entity.pdbx_description
1 polymer ?
#
loop_
_entity_poly.entity_id
_entity_poly.type
_entity_poly.pdbx_seq_one_letter_code
_entity_poly.pdbx_strand_id
1 'polypeptide(L)'
;MAHTVHELHSLTPRTTRVVLYNTTNGAWLVSTIPLPLSKLRNRTSDHITGRKGLQPIPEAIIAQMFPIYDPKTMKNFDVSRSSSGTPRDVERSTIPGYWIKKQPLLPNDLYLKEAFRIGEITTNEIRFCEAMRSAETDGSVSGSQPTVSTANLAVYHGVLVEGERNRVTGVVYERYMTDLEDFVRQGYLYGDGKLEIEGRKQLVEQIVEGVREGLRQVHGLGFVHCDVRASNVFLNFTHTRTRTRCRPKSRSRNNGSTVDEEEEEEEEELRDGSASASGSSTNPSSPSSTHTINTSTPASVSSSPIIITTTHTTSPPPHPQAPEPNPTTTIILTKIVLGDFDAAIPIGAHILHKRAKGKHWPQEVRWGDRVTVEADWFGFRALEKWVCERAGVSLRGRGGDEKGEGGDEGEDEGWTVVGKRGRRR
;
A
#
# COMPACT_ATOMS: atom_id res chain seq x y z
N MET A 1 29.93 30.22 30.21
CA MET A 1 29.61 29.52 31.48
C MET A 1 29.33 28.08 31.14
N ALA A 2 30.26 27.18 31.44
CA ALA A 2 30.11 25.74 31.25
C ALA A 2 29.75 25.10 32.59
N HIS A 3 28.68 24.30 32.62
CA HIS A 3 28.35 23.49 33.79
C HIS A 3 28.59 22.01 33.47
N THR A 4 29.61 21.45 34.11
CA THR A 4 29.87 20.02 34.22
C THR A 4 28.96 19.46 35.31
N VAL A 5 28.23 18.39 35.01
CA VAL A 5 27.43 17.65 36.00
C VAL A 5 28.20 16.39 36.39
N HIS A 6 28.52 16.26 37.68
CA HIS A 6 29.01 15.01 38.27
C HIS A 6 27.83 14.10 38.61
N GLU A 7 27.89 12.84 38.15
CA GLU A 7 26.92 11.80 38.48
C GLU A 7 27.37 11.05 39.75
N LEU A 8 26.54 11.06 40.79
CA LEU A 8 26.71 10.29 42.02
C LEU A 8 25.67 9.16 42.01
N HIS A 9 26.13 7.91 41.91
CA HIS A 9 25.26 6.74 41.93
C HIS A 9 24.77 6.45 43.36
N SER A 10 23.47 6.67 43.63
CA SER A 10 22.78 6.13 44.81
C SER A 10 21.85 4.98 44.42
N LEU A 11 21.87 3.91 45.23
CA LEU A 11 21.03 2.72 45.09
C LEU A 11 19.62 3.01 45.63
N THR A 12 18.78 3.66 44.82
CA THR A 12 17.34 3.77 45.06
C THR A 12 16.56 2.91 44.07
N PRO A 13 15.39 2.34 44.46
CA PRO A 13 14.60 1.52 43.55
C PRO A 13 14.20 2.33 42.30
N ARG A 14 14.58 1.82 41.12
CA ARG A 14 14.26 2.46 39.84
C ARG A 14 12.75 2.43 39.62
N THR A 15 12.08 3.54 39.91
CA THR A 15 10.70 3.78 39.49
C THR A 15 10.66 4.04 37.99
N THR A 16 9.80 3.35 37.25
CA THR A 16 9.53 3.70 35.85
C THR A 16 8.48 4.80 35.84
N ARG A 17 8.85 5.97 35.31
CA ARG A 17 7.90 7.03 35.00
C ARG A 17 7.20 6.67 33.70
N VAL A 18 5.90 6.48 33.77
CA VAL A 18 5.04 6.36 32.60
C VAL A 18 4.45 7.74 32.35
N VAL A 19 4.77 8.30 31.18
CA VAL A 19 4.24 9.58 30.74
C VAL A 19 3.11 9.28 29.77
N LEU A 20 1.89 9.66 30.15
CA LEU A 20 0.68 9.51 29.34
C LEU A 20 0.31 10.88 28.77
N TYR A 21 -0.01 10.96 27.49
CA TYR A 21 -0.51 12.19 26.88
C TYR A 21 -2.02 12.11 26.74
N ASN A 22 -2.74 13.05 27.33
CA ASN A 22 -4.19 13.15 27.19
C ASN A 22 -4.50 13.97 25.93
N THR A 23 -4.91 13.27 24.88
CA THR A 23 -5.23 13.86 23.57
C THR A 23 -6.48 14.74 23.57
N THR A 24 -7.35 14.62 24.59
CA THR A 24 -8.60 15.40 24.67
C THR A 24 -8.37 16.80 25.22
N ASN A 25 -7.42 16.98 26.13
CA ASN A 25 -7.13 18.28 26.75
C ASN A 25 -5.67 18.75 26.57
N GLY A 26 -4.86 18.00 25.83
CA GLY A 26 -3.46 18.31 25.55
C GLY A 26 -2.53 18.23 26.76
N ALA A 27 -2.95 17.61 27.88
CA ALA A 27 -2.18 17.56 29.11
C ALA A 27 -1.30 16.30 29.20
N TRP A 28 -0.12 16.45 29.79
CA TRP A 28 0.77 15.33 30.12
C TRP A 28 0.47 14.84 31.55
N LEU A 29 0.08 13.58 31.68
CA LEU A 29 -0.09 12.91 32.97
C LEU A 29 1.14 12.03 33.24
N VAL A 30 1.91 12.38 34.28
CA VAL A 30 3.06 11.58 34.69
C VAL A 30 2.63 10.67 35.83
N SER A 31 2.57 9.36 35.57
CA SER A 31 2.31 8.35 36.59
C SER A 31 3.60 7.60 36.91
N THR A 32 3.85 7.34 38.19
CA THR A 32 5.02 6.60 38.64
C THR A 32 4.58 5.23 39.11
N ILE A 33 4.96 4.19 38.38
CA ILE A 33 4.60 2.82 38.72
C ILE A 33 5.82 2.16 39.38
N PRO A 34 5.73 1.70 40.63
CA PRO A 34 6.79 0.93 41.25
C PRO A 34 6.87 -0.45 40.58
N LEU A 35 8.02 -0.77 39.97
CA LEU A 35 8.29 -2.13 39.49
C LEU A 35 9.00 -2.94 40.58
N PRO A 36 8.49 -4.12 40.97
CA PRO A 36 9.21 -5.00 41.90
C PRO A 36 10.53 -5.47 41.27
N LEU A 37 11.65 -5.15 41.92
CA LEU A 37 13.02 -5.42 41.45
C LEU A 37 13.39 -6.92 41.32
N SER A 38 12.55 -7.85 41.77
CA SER A 38 12.92 -9.26 41.88
C SER A 38 12.88 -10.08 40.58
N LYS A 39 12.56 -9.48 39.42
CA LYS A 39 12.43 -10.25 38.15
C LYS A 39 13.20 -9.71 36.93
N LEU A 40 13.99 -8.64 37.07
CA LEU A 40 14.72 -8.02 35.95
C LEU A 40 16.25 -8.05 36.17
N ARG A 41 16.80 -9.25 36.41
CA ARG A 41 18.25 -9.45 36.40
C ARG A 41 18.65 -10.27 35.16
N ASN A 42 19.47 -9.63 34.33
CA ASN A 42 20.11 -10.12 33.12
C ASN A 42 20.44 -11.62 33.13
N ARG A 43 19.83 -12.37 32.21
CA ARG A 43 20.40 -13.60 31.65
C ARG A 43 20.60 -13.40 30.16
N THR A 44 21.77 -12.88 29.83
CA THR A 44 22.38 -13.03 28.51
C THR A 44 22.71 -14.50 28.27
N SER A 45 22.43 -14.98 27.05
CA SER A 45 22.98 -16.18 26.42
C SER A 45 22.93 -17.46 27.28
N ASP A 46 21.88 -18.25 27.11
CA ASP A 46 21.97 -19.70 26.82
C ASP A 46 20.59 -20.34 27.07
N HIS A 47 20.17 -21.21 26.16
CA HIS A 47 18.90 -21.95 26.07
C HIS A 47 17.78 -21.32 25.22
N ILE A 48 18.02 -21.28 23.91
CA ILE A 48 16.96 -21.45 22.91
C ILE A 48 16.49 -22.91 23.02
N THR A 49 15.42 -23.17 23.78
CA THR A 49 14.40 -24.25 23.65
C THR A 49 13.60 -24.49 24.94
N GLY A 50 13.97 -23.89 26.07
CA GLY A 50 13.19 -23.97 27.32
C GLY A 50 12.47 -22.66 27.65
N ARG A 51 11.23 -22.45 27.14
CA ARG A 51 10.37 -21.31 27.52
C ARG A 51 9.98 -21.41 29.01
N LYS A 52 10.86 -20.96 29.91
CA LYS A 52 10.52 -20.72 31.32
C LYS A 52 9.67 -19.46 31.42
N GLY A 53 8.35 -19.65 31.51
CA GLY A 53 7.41 -18.81 32.24
C GLY A 53 7.47 -17.30 31.99
N LEU A 54 7.26 -16.86 30.74
CA LEU A 54 6.81 -15.49 30.51
C LEU A 54 5.51 -15.30 31.31
N GLN A 55 5.51 -14.38 32.27
CA GLN A 55 4.31 -14.01 33.00
C GLN A 55 3.28 -13.51 31.98
N PRO A 56 2.00 -13.91 32.09
CA PRO A 56 0.96 -13.38 31.20
C PRO A 56 0.96 -11.85 31.31
N ILE A 57 0.82 -11.19 30.16
CA ILE A 57 0.72 -9.73 30.09
C ILE A 57 -0.51 -9.32 30.92
N PRO A 58 -0.38 -8.37 31.87
CA PRO A 58 -1.53 -7.92 32.64
C PRO A 58 -2.66 -7.46 31.71
N GLU A 59 -3.88 -7.92 31.98
CA GLU A 59 -5.07 -7.62 31.16
C GLU A 59 -5.26 -6.10 30.98
N ALA A 60 -4.93 -5.30 31.99
CA ALA A 60 -4.97 -3.84 31.92
C ALA A 60 -4.06 -3.24 30.84
N ILE A 61 -2.93 -3.88 30.52
CA ILE A 61 -2.02 -3.45 29.45
C ILE A 61 -2.57 -3.88 28.09
N ILE A 62 -3.09 -5.11 27.98
CA ILE A 62 -3.77 -5.59 26.76
C ILE A 62 -4.94 -4.66 26.40
N ALA A 63 -5.71 -4.23 27.41
CA ALA A 63 -6.80 -3.28 27.26
C ALA A 63 -6.38 -1.90 26.73
N GLN A 64 -5.09 -1.55 26.79
CA GLN A 64 -4.54 -0.30 26.24
C GLN A 64 -3.93 -0.49 24.85
N MET A 65 -3.61 -1.73 24.45
CA MET A 65 -2.95 -2.03 23.18
C MET A 65 -3.91 -2.10 21.99
N PHE A 66 -5.15 -2.50 22.22
CA PHE A 66 -6.12 -2.74 21.16
C PHE A 66 -7.36 -1.86 21.36
N PRO A 67 -7.81 -1.11 20.35
CA PRO A 67 -9.01 -0.31 20.48
C PRO A 67 -10.23 -1.20 20.75
N ILE A 68 -11.16 -0.68 21.56
CA ILE A 68 -12.46 -1.32 21.77
C ILE A 68 -13.23 -1.19 20.45
N TYR A 69 -13.80 -2.30 19.99
CA TYR A 69 -14.66 -2.27 18.82
C TYR A 69 -15.95 -1.51 19.13
N ASP A 70 -16.29 -0.54 18.28
CA ASP A 70 -17.54 0.21 18.33
C ASP A 70 -18.34 -0.03 17.04
N PRO A 71 -19.46 -0.77 17.10
CA PRO A 71 -20.25 -1.08 15.90
C PRO A 71 -20.89 0.13 15.22
N LYS A 72 -20.94 1.30 15.89
CA LYS A 72 -21.45 2.53 15.26
C LYS A 72 -20.44 3.17 14.33
N THR A 73 -19.16 3.00 14.62
CA THR A 73 -18.07 3.69 13.91
C THR A 73 -17.16 2.72 13.17
N MET A 74 -17.25 1.42 13.46
CA MET A 74 -16.39 0.39 12.89
C MET A 74 -17.19 -0.74 12.22
N LYS A 75 -16.78 -1.11 11.00
CA LYS A 75 -17.31 -2.28 10.29
C LYS A 75 -16.64 -3.55 10.80
N ASN A 76 -17.41 -4.47 11.38
CA ASN A 76 -16.91 -5.82 11.71
C ASN A 76 -16.72 -6.62 10.41
N PHE A 77 -15.56 -7.26 10.26
CA PHE A 77 -15.33 -8.23 9.21
C PHE A 77 -15.88 -9.61 9.62
N ASP A 78 -17.07 -9.94 9.12
CA ASP A 78 -17.71 -11.22 9.36
C ASP A 78 -17.08 -12.34 8.51
N VAL A 79 -16.18 -13.10 9.14
CA VAL A 79 -15.49 -14.25 8.53
C VAL A 79 -16.49 -15.29 8.02
N SER A 80 -17.63 -15.49 8.71
CA SER A 80 -18.59 -16.56 8.38
C SER A 80 -19.26 -16.37 7.02
N ARG A 81 -19.32 -15.13 6.53
CA ARG A 81 -19.86 -14.79 5.21
C ARG A 81 -18.85 -14.96 4.08
N SER A 82 -17.56 -15.11 4.40
CA SER A 82 -16.58 -15.48 3.38
C SER A 82 -16.79 -16.95 3.04
N SER A 83 -17.31 -17.21 1.85
CA SER A 83 -17.66 -18.55 1.33
C SER A 83 -16.51 -19.57 1.31
N SER A 84 -15.30 -19.20 1.74
CA SER A 84 -14.08 -20.01 1.64
C SER A 84 -13.23 -20.11 2.92
N GLY A 85 -13.66 -19.54 4.06
CA GLY A 85 -12.82 -19.46 5.27
C GLY A 85 -13.27 -20.35 6.42
N THR A 86 -12.36 -21.17 6.97
CA THR A 86 -12.51 -21.76 8.31
C THR A 86 -11.91 -20.83 9.37
N PRO A 87 -12.27 -20.96 10.67
CA PRO A 87 -11.61 -20.20 11.75
C PRO A 87 -10.07 -20.36 11.77
N ARG A 88 -9.54 -21.51 11.31
CA ARG A 88 -8.09 -21.74 11.18
C ARG A 88 -7.45 -20.89 10.08
N ASP A 89 -8.19 -20.57 9.02
CA ASP A 89 -7.70 -19.71 7.93
C ASP A 89 -7.57 -18.26 8.38
N VAL A 90 -8.45 -17.81 9.28
CA VAL A 90 -8.30 -16.52 9.97
C VAL A 90 -7.02 -16.53 10.79
N GLU A 91 -6.75 -17.60 11.52
CA GLU A 91 -5.55 -17.73 12.36
C GLU A 91 -4.25 -17.63 11.54
N ARG A 92 -4.27 -18.17 10.32
CA ARG A 92 -3.12 -18.15 9.40
C ARG A 92 -3.07 -16.93 8.48
N SER A 93 -4.07 -16.05 8.51
CA SER A 93 -4.24 -14.97 7.55
C SER A 93 -4.28 -15.47 6.08
N THR A 94 -4.93 -16.60 5.84
CA THR A 94 -4.99 -17.31 4.55
C THR A 94 -6.36 -17.26 3.86
N ILE A 95 -7.30 -16.44 4.34
CA ILE A 95 -8.61 -16.29 3.69
C ILE A 95 -8.38 -15.82 2.24
N PRO A 96 -8.82 -16.58 1.22
CA PRO A 96 -8.68 -16.20 -0.19
C PRO A 96 -9.25 -14.80 -0.45
N GLY A 97 -8.51 -13.98 -1.19
CA GLY A 97 -8.92 -12.61 -1.53
C GLY A 97 -8.73 -11.56 -0.44
N TYR A 98 -8.39 -11.93 0.80
CA TYR A 98 -8.21 -10.96 1.90
C TYR A 98 -6.81 -11.02 2.49
N TRP A 99 -6.27 -9.86 2.83
CA TRP A 99 -5.07 -9.72 3.64
C TRP A 99 -5.44 -9.19 5.02
N ILE A 100 -5.07 -9.95 6.06
CA ILE A 100 -5.37 -9.58 7.45
C ILE A 100 -4.08 -9.05 8.05
N LYS A 101 -4.05 -7.72 8.29
CA LYS A 101 -3.03 -7.08 9.10
C LYS A 101 -3.34 -7.37 10.57
N LYS A 102 -2.86 -8.50 11.05
CA LYS A 102 -2.96 -8.81 12.47
C LYS A 102 -2.12 -7.83 13.23
N GLN A 103 -2.74 -7.17 14.19
CA GLN A 103 -1.98 -6.47 15.19
C GLN A 103 -1.29 -7.56 16.00
N PRO A 104 0.05 -7.57 16.09
CA PRO A 104 0.78 -8.62 16.76
C PRO A 104 0.41 -8.66 18.25
N LEU A 105 -0.60 -9.47 18.54
CA LEU A 105 -0.75 -10.13 19.82
C LEU A 105 0.51 -10.98 19.97
N LEU A 106 1.21 -10.94 21.12
CA LEU A 106 2.34 -11.81 21.51
C LEU A 106 3.77 -11.18 21.43
N PRO A 107 4.74 -11.83 22.07
CA PRO A 107 5.32 -11.53 23.37
C PRO A 107 6.65 -10.77 23.22
N ASN A 108 6.74 -9.89 22.23
CA ASN A 108 7.98 -9.13 22.04
C ASN A 108 8.02 -8.03 23.10
N ASP A 109 9.11 -7.93 23.86
CA ASP A 109 9.28 -6.94 24.95
C ASP A 109 9.04 -5.49 24.48
N LEU A 110 9.21 -5.23 23.18
CA LEU A 110 8.86 -3.96 22.53
C LEU A 110 7.37 -3.60 22.67
N TYR A 111 6.46 -4.56 22.50
CA TYR A 111 5.02 -4.33 22.62
C TYR A 111 4.61 -3.98 24.05
N LEU A 112 5.28 -4.58 25.03
CA LEU A 112 5.06 -4.25 26.44
C LEU A 112 5.57 -2.86 26.79
N LYS A 113 6.66 -2.41 26.17
CA LYS A 113 7.25 -1.09 26.40
C LYS A 113 6.49 0.03 25.68
N GLU A 114 5.86 -0.27 24.56
CA GLU A 114 5.21 0.72 23.69
C GLU A 114 3.72 0.44 23.46
N ALA A 115 3.06 -0.29 24.37
CA ALA A 115 1.66 -0.71 24.26
C ALA A 115 0.69 0.42 23.81
N PHE A 116 0.81 1.58 24.45
CA PHE A 116 0.01 2.77 24.14
C PHE A 116 0.25 3.28 22.72
N ARG A 117 1.51 3.39 22.31
CA ARG A 117 1.92 3.80 20.96
C ARG A 117 1.32 2.89 19.88
N ILE A 118 1.33 1.57 20.12
CA ILE A 118 0.75 0.60 19.20
C ILE A 118 -0.76 0.76 19.11
N GLY A 119 -1.45 0.91 20.25
CA GLY A 119 -2.89 1.18 20.27
C GLY A 119 -3.28 2.43 19.51
N GLU A 120 -2.50 3.51 19.62
CA GLU A 120 -2.73 4.75 18.86
C GLU A 120 -2.47 4.57 17.35
N ILE A 121 -1.40 3.89 16.97
CA ILE A 121 -1.09 3.54 15.58
C ILE A 121 -2.25 2.75 14.95
N THR A 122 -2.72 1.70 15.63
CA THR A 122 -3.88 0.91 15.17
C THR A 122 -5.15 1.75 15.11
N THR A 123 -5.38 2.61 16.09
CA THR A 123 -6.56 3.50 16.13
C THR A 123 -6.56 4.47 14.95
N ASN A 124 -5.40 5.03 14.60
CA ASN A 124 -5.26 5.92 13.46
C ASN A 124 -5.53 5.19 12.14
N GLU A 125 -5.02 3.97 11.99
CA GLU A 125 -5.29 3.12 10.81
C GLU A 125 -6.81 2.89 10.64
N ILE A 126 -7.51 2.51 11.71
CA ILE A 126 -8.96 2.27 11.68
C ILE A 126 -9.71 3.55 11.36
N ARG A 127 -9.35 4.69 11.98
CA ARG A 127 -9.98 5.98 11.71
C ARG A 127 -9.88 6.37 10.24
N PHE A 128 -8.71 6.20 9.64
CA PHE A 128 -8.52 6.46 8.21
C PHE A 128 -9.40 5.52 7.36
N CYS A 129 -9.37 4.22 7.64
CA CYS A 129 -10.14 3.22 6.89
C CYS A 129 -11.65 3.45 6.96
N GLU A 130 -12.18 3.84 8.12
CA GLU A 130 -13.59 4.15 8.28
C GLU A 130 -13.98 5.48 7.61
N ALA A 131 -13.08 6.47 7.58
CA ALA A 131 -13.31 7.70 6.80
C ALA A 131 -13.38 7.41 5.30
N MET A 132 -12.47 6.58 4.78
CA MET A 132 -12.48 6.11 3.40
C MET A 132 -13.79 5.38 3.07
N ARG A 133 -14.22 4.43 3.91
CA ARG A 133 -15.48 3.70 3.73
C ARG A 133 -16.69 4.65 3.74
N SER A 134 -16.71 5.63 4.64
CA SER A 134 -17.85 6.56 4.77
C SER A 134 -17.96 7.45 3.53
N ALA A 135 -16.84 7.89 2.97
CA ALA A 135 -16.82 8.66 1.71
C ALA A 135 -17.41 7.87 0.52
N GLU A 136 -17.23 6.55 0.49
CA GLU A 136 -17.82 5.67 -0.54
C GLU A 136 -19.33 5.50 -0.35
N THR A 137 -19.81 5.38 0.89
CA THR A 137 -21.25 5.15 1.16
C THR A 137 -22.09 6.41 1.05
N ASP A 138 -21.57 7.54 1.54
CA ASP A 138 -22.35 8.77 1.69
C ASP A 138 -22.52 9.52 0.36
N GLY A 139 -21.63 9.27 -0.60
CA GLY A 139 -21.71 9.80 -1.96
C GLY A 139 -22.96 9.39 -2.73
N SER A 140 -23.75 8.45 -2.23
CA SER A 140 -24.97 7.99 -2.88
C SER A 140 -26.25 8.76 -2.48
N VAL A 141 -26.24 9.56 -1.42
CA VAL A 141 -27.50 10.00 -0.77
C VAL A 141 -27.87 11.48 -1.02
N SER A 142 -26.98 12.32 -1.54
CA SER A 142 -27.29 13.74 -1.80
C SER A 142 -26.62 14.22 -3.09
N GLY A 143 -27.43 14.42 -4.14
CA GLY A 143 -27.00 14.66 -5.53
C GLY A 143 -26.28 15.98 -5.82
N SER A 144 -25.26 16.36 -5.06
CA SER A 144 -24.50 17.59 -5.33
C SER A 144 -23.02 17.60 -4.93
N GLN A 145 -22.46 16.50 -4.41
CA GLN A 145 -21.00 16.38 -4.21
C GLN A 145 -20.44 15.25 -5.08
N PRO A 146 -19.34 15.49 -5.83
CA PRO A 146 -18.67 14.43 -6.56
C PRO A 146 -18.18 13.37 -5.58
N THR A 147 -18.51 12.12 -5.85
CA THR A 147 -18.01 10.97 -5.09
C THR A 147 -16.49 10.98 -5.12
N VAL A 148 -15.83 11.08 -3.96
CA VAL A 148 -14.38 10.92 -3.88
C VAL A 148 -14.07 9.49 -4.28
N SER A 149 -13.51 9.30 -5.47
CA SER A 149 -13.03 7.98 -5.91
C SER A 149 -11.94 7.53 -4.96
N THR A 150 -12.00 6.27 -4.52
CA THR A 150 -10.99 5.62 -3.66
C THR A 150 -10.24 4.52 -4.44
N ALA A 151 -10.31 4.57 -5.78
CA ALA A 151 -9.81 3.51 -6.65
C ALA A 151 -8.31 3.21 -6.51
N ASN A 152 -7.54 4.16 -5.98
CA ASN A 152 -6.09 4.03 -5.76
C ASN A 152 -5.72 3.88 -4.28
N LEU A 153 -6.67 3.51 -3.43
CA LEU A 153 -6.46 3.14 -2.03
C LEU A 153 -6.72 1.65 -1.81
N ALA A 154 -5.99 1.05 -0.89
CA ALA A 154 -6.18 -0.34 -0.52
C ALA A 154 -7.58 -0.55 0.08
N VAL A 155 -8.36 -1.44 -0.52
CA VAL A 155 -9.77 -1.64 -0.17
C VAL A 155 -9.89 -2.22 1.23
N TYR A 156 -10.62 -1.52 2.09
CA TYR A 156 -10.86 -1.90 3.48
C TYR A 156 -12.17 -2.68 3.62
N HIS A 157 -12.12 -3.84 4.27
CA HIS A 157 -13.29 -4.70 4.46
C HIS A 157 -13.86 -4.69 5.88
N GLY A 158 -13.10 -4.20 6.86
CA GLY A 158 -13.52 -4.17 8.27
C GLY A 158 -12.39 -4.51 9.23
N VAL A 159 -12.73 -4.56 10.51
CA VAL A 159 -11.86 -5.01 11.59
C VAL A 159 -12.21 -6.42 12.04
N LEU A 160 -11.20 -7.19 12.43
CA LEU A 160 -11.38 -8.43 13.17
C LEU A 160 -11.53 -8.13 14.65
N VAL A 161 -12.59 -8.67 15.25
CA VAL A 161 -12.92 -8.46 16.66
C VAL A 161 -12.75 -9.76 17.43
N GLU A 162 -11.99 -9.72 18.53
CA GLU A 162 -11.90 -10.83 19.48
C GLU A 162 -13.19 -10.92 20.30
N GLY A 163 -13.86 -12.08 20.26
CA GLY A 163 -15.23 -12.27 20.76
C GLY A 163 -15.46 -11.77 22.18
N GLU A 164 -14.83 -12.38 23.18
CA GLU A 164 -15.13 -12.07 24.60
C GLU A 164 -14.65 -10.69 25.04
N ARG A 165 -13.58 -10.17 24.43
CA ARG A 165 -12.96 -8.91 24.85
C ARG A 165 -13.46 -7.68 24.07
N ASN A 166 -14.17 -7.90 22.96
CA ASN A 166 -14.62 -6.86 22.05
C ASN A 166 -13.47 -5.94 21.59
N ARG A 167 -12.32 -6.53 21.26
CA ARG A 167 -11.09 -5.82 20.87
C ARG A 167 -10.76 -6.02 19.41
N VAL A 168 -10.29 -4.96 18.76
CA VAL A 168 -9.78 -5.07 17.39
C VAL A 168 -8.42 -5.76 17.40
N THR A 169 -8.34 -6.93 16.77
CA THR A 169 -7.12 -7.75 16.68
C THR A 169 -6.49 -7.74 15.29
N GLY A 170 -7.20 -7.20 14.31
CA GLY A 170 -6.66 -7.02 12.97
C GLY A 170 -7.50 -6.08 12.12
N VAL A 171 -6.86 -5.54 11.09
CA VAL A 171 -7.49 -4.75 10.03
C VAL A 171 -7.48 -5.59 8.76
N VAL A 172 -8.62 -5.68 8.07
CA VAL A 172 -8.80 -6.55 6.91
C VAL A 172 -8.86 -5.72 5.64
N TYR A 173 -7.97 -6.03 4.72
CA TYR A 173 -7.87 -5.41 3.40
C TYR A 173 -8.09 -6.44 2.29
N GLU A 174 -8.37 -5.95 1.07
CA GLU A 174 -8.27 -6.76 -0.14
C GLU A 174 -6.83 -7.29 -0.26
N ARG A 175 -6.68 -8.54 -0.72
CA ARG A 175 -5.38 -9.12 -1.02
C ARG A 175 -4.93 -8.70 -2.41
N TYR A 176 -3.80 -8.02 -2.46
CA TYR A 176 -3.08 -7.72 -3.70
C TYR A 176 -2.01 -8.77 -3.99
N MET A 177 -1.57 -8.86 -5.24
CA MET A 177 -0.60 -9.86 -5.67
C MET A 177 0.80 -9.64 -5.07
N THR A 178 1.23 -8.39 -4.98
CA THR A 178 2.56 -8.03 -4.46
C THR A 178 2.61 -6.55 -4.08
N ASP A 179 3.60 -6.14 -3.29
CA ASP A 179 3.96 -4.73 -3.16
C ASP A 179 4.98 -4.30 -4.25
N LEU A 180 5.15 -3.00 -4.44
CA LEU A 180 6.01 -2.45 -5.49
C LEU A 180 7.50 -2.77 -5.25
N GLU A 181 7.93 -2.88 -3.98
CA GLU A 181 9.31 -3.27 -3.68
C GLU A 181 9.60 -4.69 -4.15
N ASP A 182 8.67 -5.61 -3.88
CA ASP A 182 8.74 -7.00 -4.31
C ASP A 182 8.54 -7.18 -5.81
N PHE A 183 7.64 -6.42 -6.42
CA PHE A 183 7.46 -6.38 -7.87
C PHE A 183 8.77 -6.02 -8.59
N VAL A 184 9.44 -4.99 -8.08
CA VAL A 184 10.75 -4.55 -8.58
C VAL A 184 11.79 -5.64 -8.31
N ARG A 185 11.89 -6.15 -7.09
CA ARG A 185 12.85 -7.21 -6.68
C ARG A 185 12.75 -8.46 -7.54
N GLN A 186 11.53 -8.86 -7.91
CA GLN A 186 11.25 -10.00 -8.80
C GLN A 186 11.63 -9.74 -10.27
N GLY A 187 12.05 -8.52 -10.60
CA GLY A 187 12.54 -8.16 -11.92
C GLY A 187 11.45 -7.79 -12.91
N TYR A 188 10.22 -7.53 -12.47
CA TYR A 188 9.15 -7.13 -13.39
C TYR A 188 9.37 -5.73 -13.97
N LEU A 189 10.02 -4.82 -13.25
CA LEU A 189 10.23 -3.45 -13.72
C LEU A 189 11.49 -3.26 -14.59
N TYR A 190 12.54 -4.05 -14.36
CA TYR A 190 13.77 -3.95 -15.15
C TYR A 190 13.96 -5.09 -16.13
N GLY A 191 13.35 -6.25 -15.87
CA GLY A 191 13.58 -7.49 -16.60
C GLY A 191 15.04 -7.92 -16.58
N ASP A 192 15.31 -9.20 -16.77
CA ASP A 192 16.62 -9.66 -17.23
C ASP A 192 16.81 -9.29 -18.72
N GLY A 193 16.47 -8.05 -19.10
CA GLY A 193 16.23 -7.64 -20.48
C GLY A 193 14.84 -8.02 -21.03
N LYS A 194 13.84 -8.34 -20.18
CA LYS A 194 12.52 -8.85 -20.61
C LYS A 194 11.54 -7.78 -21.13
N LEU A 195 11.71 -6.53 -20.73
CA LEU A 195 10.91 -5.40 -21.21
C LEU A 195 11.81 -4.40 -21.93
N GLU A 196 11.34 -3.91 -23.06
CA GLU A 196 11.99 -2.79 -23.75
C GLU A 196 11.93 -1.52 -22.89
N ILE A 197 12.74 -0.52 -23.26
CA ILE A 197 12.77 0.76 -22.56
C ILE A 197 11.39 1.41 -22.53
N GLU A 198 10.64 1.36 -23.63
CA GLU A 198 9.34 2.03 -23.73
C GLU A 198 8.28 1.37 -22.84
N GLY A 199 8.20 0.05 -22.83
CA GLY A 199 7.31 -0.68 -21.92
C GLY A 199 7.64 -0.39 -20.45
N ARG A 200 8.92 -0.20 -20.11
CA ARG A 200 9.32 0.20 -18.74
C ARG A 200 8.88 1.62 -18.40
N LYS A 201 9.00 2.59 -19.32
CA LYS A 201 8.53 3.96 -19.09
C LYS A 201 7.03 3.98 -18.80
N GLN A 202 6.24 3.29 -19.63
CA GLN A 202 4.79 3.23 -19.47
C GLN A 202 4.39 2.60 -18.12
N LEU A 203 5.08 1.54 -17.67
CA LEU A 203 4.86 0.98 -16.34
C LEU A 203 5.21 1.97 -15.23
N VAL A 204 6.32 2.70 -15.35
CA VAL A 204 6.71 3.74 -14.40
C VAL A 204 5.65 4.85 -14.33
N GLU A 205 5.19 5.35 -15.47
CA GLU A 205 4.15 6.38 -15.56
C GLU A 205 2.85 5.93 -14.88
N GLN A 206 2.39 4.72 -15.16
CA GLN A 206 1.20 4.14 -14.51
C GLN A 206 1.37 4.07 -12.99
N ILE A 207 2.49 3.53 -12.50
CA ILE A 207 2.78 3.42 -11.07
C ILE A 207 2.78 4.80 -10.41
N VAL A 208 3.48 5.75 -11.01
CA VAL A 208 3.63 7.10 -10.48
C VAL A 208 2.30 7.84 -10.46
N GLU A 209 1.49 7.76 -11.52
CA GLU A 209 0.16 8.37 -11.53
C GLU A 209 -0.78 7.69 -10.54
N GLY A 210 -0.77 6.36 -10.45
CA GLY A 210 -1.60 5.64 -9.48
C GLY A 210 -1.31 6.01 -8.03
N VAL A 211 -0.03 6.17 -7.66
CA VAL A 211 0.35 6.63 -6.31
C VAL A 211 -0.01 8.10 -6.10
N ARG A 212 0.20 8.96 -7.10
CA ARG A 212 -0.16 10.38 -7.06
C ARG A 212 -1.65 10.55 -6.80
N GLU A 213 -2.46 9.79 -7.50
CA GLU A 213 -3.92 9.80 -7.35
C GLU A 213 -4.34 9.25 -5.99
N GLY A 214 -3.74 8.14 -5.53
CA GLY A 214 -3.94 7.65 -4.17
C GLY A 214 -3.65 8.70 -3.10
N LEU A 215 -2.56 9.48 -3.24
CA LEU A 215 -2.26 10.57 -2.30
C LEU A 215 -3.29 11.70 -2.33
N ARG A 216 -3.75 12.11 -3.52
CA ARG A 216 -4.84 13.09 -3.62
C ARG A 216 -6.09 12.60 -2.90
N GLN A 217 -6.40 11.30 -2.99
CA GLN A 217 -7.53 10.68 -2.30
C GLN A 217 -7.33 10.69 -0.77
N VAL A 218 -6.15 10.32 -0.26
CA VAL A 218 -5.80 10.44 1.18
C VAL A 218 -5.99 11.88 1.67
N HIS A 219 -5.48 12.86 0.93
CA HIS A 219 -5.56 14.28 1.29
C HIS A 219 -7.00 14.81 1.22
N GLY A 220 -7.76 14.38 0.22
CA GLY A 220 -9.18 14.69 0.06
C GLY A 220 -10.05 14.18 1.21
N LEU A 221 -9.64 13.08 1.85
CA LEU A 221 -10.26 12.56 3.08
C LEU A 221 -9.86 13.34 4.35
N GLY A 222 -8.95 14.32 4.25
CA GLY A 222 -8.47 15.11 5.38
C GLY A 222 -7.30 14.50 6.14
N PHE A 223 -6.56 13.57 5.54
CA PHE A 223 -5.43 12.87 6.17
C PHE A 223 -4.11 13.12 5.43
N VAL A 224 -3.00 12.76 6.09
CA VAL A 224 -1.65 12.64 5.53
C VAL A 224 -1.16 11.24 5.82
N HIS A 225 -0.70 10.49 4.82
CA HIS A 225 -0.29 9.09 4.92
C HIS A 225 0.96 8.90 5.80
N CYS A 226 1.91 9.84 5.73
CA CYS A 226 3.17 9.90 6.46
C CYS A 226 4.19 8.76 6.23
N ASP A 227 3.90 7.76 5.41
CA ASP A 227 4.79 6.62 5.16
C ASP A 227 4.74 6.16 3.70
N VAL A 228 4.91 7.11 2.77
CA VAL A 228 4.90 6.85 1.32
C VAL A 228 6.23 6.21 0.89
N ARG A 229 6.18 4.93 0.52
CA ARG A 229 7.35 4.11 0.13
C ARG A 229 6.92 2.89 -0.69
N ALA A 230 7.86 2.25 -1.37
CA ALA A 230 7.57 1.17 -2.31
C ALA A 230 6.87 -0.04 -1.66
N SER A 231 7.25 -0.43 -0.45
CA SER A 231 6.60 -1.53 0.29
C SER A 231 5.13 -1.25 0.68
N ASN A 232 4.68 0.01 0.56
CA ASN A 232 3.34 0.44 0.93
C ASN A 232 2.47 0.76 -0.31
N VAL A 233 2.97 0.41 -1.50
CA VAL A 233 2.23 0.47 -2.77
C VAL A 233 1.97 -0.95 -3.23
N PHE A 234 0.71 -1.32 -3.38
CA PHE A 234 0.28 -2.67 -3.72
C PHE A 234 -0.21 -2.75 -5.16
N LEU A 235 0.05 -3.89 -5.81
CA LEU A 235 -0.16 -4.09 -7.24
C LEU A 235 -0.96 -5.37 -7.51
N ASN A 236 -1.88 -5.30 -8.46
CA ASN A 236 -2.37 -6.44 -9.22
C ASN A 236 -1.93 -6.28 -10.67
N PHE A 237 -1.55 -7.39 -11.31
CA PHE A 237 -1.08 -7.37 -12.68
C PHE A 237 -1.28 -8.71 -13.37
N THR A 238 -1.41 -8.69 -14.69
CA THR A 238 -1.33 -9.90 -15.51
C THR A 238 0.03 -9.98 -16.18
N HIS A 239 0.58 -11.19 -16.24
CA HIS A 239 1.87 -11.46 -16.88
C HIS A 239 1.69 -12.54 -17.94
N THR A 240 1.69 -12.12 -19.21
CA THR A 240 1.51 -13.02 -20.34
C THR A 240 2.83 -13.22 -21.06
N ARG A 241 3.20 -14.48 -21.28
CA ARG A 241 4.34 -14.86 -22.12
C ARG A 241 3.84 -15.41 -23.43
N THR A 242 3.93 -14.61 -24.48
CA THR A 242 3.58 -15.07 -25.83
C THR A 242 4.78 -15.79 -26.40
N ARG A 243 4.67 -17.12 -26.50
CA ARG A 243 5.60 -17.91 -27.32
C ARG A 243 5.16 -17.75 -28.76
N THR A 244 5.94 -17.05 -29.57
CA THR A 244 5.74 -17.04 -31.01
C THR A 244 5.94 -18.47 -31.49
N ARG A 245 4.84 -19.21 -31.70
CA ARG A 245 4.91 -20.54 -32.31
C ARG A 245 5.46 -20.32 -33.71
N CYS A 246 6.73 -20.66 -33.92
CA CYS A 246 7.25 -20.86 -35.27
C CYS A 246 6.38 -21.95 -35.89
N ARG A 247 5.45 -21.56 -36.77
CA ARG A 247 4.70 -22.50 -37.59
C ARG A 247 5.76 -23.39 -38.22
N PRO A 248 5.83 -24.70 -37.91
CA PRO A 248 6.83 -25.55 -38.54
C PRO A 248 6.61 -25.38 -40.03
N LYS A 249 7.64 -24.91 -40.75
CA LYS A 249 7.58 -24.83 -42.21
C LYS A 249 7.13 -26.21 -42.63
N SER A 250 5.89 -26.32 -43.09
CA SER A 250 5.31 -27.55 -43.60
C SER A 250 6.33 -28.06 -44.58
N ARG A 251 7.06 -29.11 -44.20
CA ARG A 251 7.89 -29.84 -45.14
C ARG A 251 6.90 -30.20 -46.23
N SER A 252 7.03 -29.54 -47.38
CA SER A 252 6.33 -29.93 -48.59
C SER A 252 6.76 -31.37 -48.86
N ARG A 253 6.00 -32.31 -48.31
CA ARG A 253 6.05 -33.71 -48.67
C ARG A 253 5.34 -33.74 -50.01
N ASN A 254 6.12 -33.61 -51.07
CA ASN A 254 5.81 -34.32 -52.30
C ASN A 254 5.69 -35.81 -51.93
N ASN A 255 4.47 -36.30 -51.75
CA ASN A 255 4.00 -37.58 -52.28
C ASN A 255 2.59 -37.91 -51.76
N GLY A 256 1.67 -38.04 -52.72
CA GLY A 256 0.64 -39.08 -52.82
C GLY A 256 -0.25 -39.39 -51.62
N SER A 257 -1.53 -39.03 -51.77
CA SER A 257 -2.71 -39.87 -51.51
C SER A 257 -2.63 -40.89 -50.37
N THR A 258 -3.37 -40.66 -49.27
CA THR A 258 -4.59 -41.42 -48.93
C THR A 258 -5.19 -40.96 -47.60
N VAL A 259 -6.49 -40.61 -47.66
CA VAL A 259 -7.62 -40.91 -46.76
C VAL A 259 -7.56 -40.48 -45.27
N ASP A 260 -8.52 -39.59 -44.97
CA ASP A 260 -9.36 -39.37 -43.78
C ASP A 260 -8.82 -39.67 -42.38
N GLU A 261 -8.85 -38.66 -41.51
CA GLU A 261 -9.48 -38.75 -40.18
C GLU A 261 -9.71 -37.33 -39.62
N GLU A 262 -10.90 -37.14 -39.07
CA GLU A 262 -11.49 -35.91 -38.53
C GLU A 262 -10.92 -35.61 -37.13
N GLU A 263 -10.57 -34.34 -36.84
CA GLU A 263 -10.35 -33.86 -35.47
C GLU A 263 -11.37 -32.74 -35.19
N GLU A 264 -12.30 -33.03 -34.27
CA GLU A 264 -13.23 -32.10 -33.65
C GLU A 264 -12.48 -31.22 -32.62
N GLU A 265 -12.53 -29.89 -32.79
CA GLU A 265 -12.18 -28.93 -31.74
C GLU A 265 -13.48 -28.54 -30.99
N GLU A 266 -13.61 -28.95 -29.74
CA GLU A 266 -14.66 -28.48 -28.83
C GLU A 266 -14.30 -27.08 -28.29
N GLU A 267 -15.08 -26.06 -28.68
CA GLU A 267 -15.15 -24.75 -28.04
C GLU A 267 -16.13 -24.81 -26.84
N GLU A 268 -15.63 -24.61 -25.61
CA GLU A 268 -16.48 -24.40 -24.43
C GLU A 268 -16.94 -22.92 -24.36
N GLU A 269 -18.18 -22.66 -24.80
CA GLU A 269 -18.93 -21.43 -24.54
C GLU A 269 -19.44 -21.38 -23.09
N LEU A 270 -18.98 -20.41 -22.30
CA LEU A 270 -19.59 -20.04 -21.02
C LEU A 270 -20.81 -19.13 -21.27
N ARG A 271 -21.99 -19.64 -20.92
CA ARG A 271 -23.29 -18.96 -20.99
C ARG A 271 -23.44 -17.87 -19.95
N ASP A 272 -23.79 -16.66 -20.39
CA ASP A 272 -24.37 -15.59 -19.58
C ASP A 272 -25.87 -15.80 -19.36
N GLY A 273 -26.29 -15.82 -18.09
CA GLY A 273 -27.69 -15.84 -17.66
C GLY A 273 -28.15 -14.46 -17.19
N SER A 274 -28.98 -13.82 -18.02
CA SER A 274 -29.75 -12.60 -17.70
C SER A 274 -30.98 -12.89 -16.82
N ALA A 275 -31.39 -11.90 -16.02
CA ALA A 275 -32.78 -11.39 -15.82
C ALA A 275 -32.99 -10.82 -14.39
N SER A 276 -33.24 -9.51 -14.24
CA SER A 276 -34.57 -8.85 -14.01
C SER A 276 -35.07 -8.94 -12.55
N ALA A 277 -35.74 -7.98 -11.90
CA ALA A 277 -36.15 -6.60 -12.13
C ALA A 277 -36.84 -6.07 -10.86
N SER A 278 -37.08 -4.75 -10.82
CA SER A 278 -38.27 -4.05 -10.27
C SER A 278 -38.41 -3.73 -8.76
N GLY A 279 -38.78 -2.48 -8.49
CA GLY A 279 -39.36 -1.99 -7.22
C GLY A 279 -39.02 -0.52 -6.93
N SER A 280 -39.73 0.46 -7.51
CA SER A 280 -40.79 1.27 -6.85
C SER A 280 -40.27 2.24 -5.75
N SER A 281 -39.87 3.48 -6.06
CA SER A 281 -40.70 4.72 -6.13
C SER A 281 -41.58 5.02 -4.91
N THR A 282 -41.26 6.06 -4.13
CA THR A 282 -42.10 7.25 -3.88
C THR A 282 -41.32 8.31 -3.06
N ASN A 283 -41.24 9.54 -3.57
CA ASN A 283 -40.79 10.75 -2.87
C ASN A 283 -41.99 11.50 -2.25
N PRO A 284 -41.73 12.39 -1.28
CA PRO A 284 -42.26 13.75 -1.39
C PRO A 284 -41.23 14.84 -1.14
N SER A 285 -41.48 15.97 -1.80
CA SER A 285 -40.67 17.18 -1.96
C SER A 285 -40.88 18.21 -0.85
N SER A 286 -39.84 19.01 -0.57
CA SER A 286 -39.95 20.37 -0.02
C SER A 286 -38.67 21.20 -0.31
N PRO A 287 -38.77 22.54 -0.42
CA PRO A 287 -37.76 23.38 -1.05
C PRO A 287 -36.83 24.05 -0.02
N SER A 288 -35.55 24.25 -0.38
CA SER A 288 -34.64 25.14 0.35
C SER A 288 -33.60 25.75 -0.58
N SER A 289 -33.46 27.06 -0.46
CA SER A 289 -32.64 27.99 -1.25
C SER A 289 -31.15 27.68 -1.22
N THR A 290 -30.47 27.88 -2.36
CA THR A 290 -29.02 27.74 -2.49
C THR A 290 -28.37 29.07 -2.89
N HIS A 291 -27.32 29.45 -2.18
CA HIS A 291 -26.34 30.46 -2.59
C HIS A 291 -25.25 29.76 -3.44
N THR A 292 -24.94 30.35 -4.60
CA THR A 292 -23.97 29.85 -5.57
C THR A 292 -22.56 30.36 -5.25
N ILE A 293 -21.58 29.45 -5.12
CA ILE A 293 -20.15 29.75 -5.21
C ILE A 293 -19.57 28.84 -6.29
N ASN A 294 -18.98 29.44 -7.32
CA ASN A 294 -18.38 28.74 -8.46
C ASN A 294 -16.96 28.26 -8.11
N THR A 295 -16.72 26.95 -8.21
CA THR A 295 -15.38 26.35 -8.29
C THR A 295 -15.32 25.41 -9.49
N SER A 296 -14.31 25.63 -10.35
CA SER A 296 -14.07 24.89 -11.59
C SER A 296 -13.54 23.48 -11.32
N THR A 297 -14.19 22.47 -11.91
CA THR A 297 -13.87 21.04 -11.78
C THR A 297 -12.84 20.58 -12.84
N PRO A 298 -11.83 19.78 -12.50
CA PRO A 298 -10.95 19.14 -13.48
C PRO A 298 -11.59 17.88 -14.08
N ALA A 299 -11.23 17.56 -15.33
CA ALA A 299 -11.78 16.46 -16.12
C ALA A 299 -11.43 15.07 -15.53
N SER A 300 -12.43 14.19 -15.48
CA SER A 300 -12.31 12.78 -15.10
C SER A 300 -11.54 11.99 -16.17
N VAL A 301 -10.39 11.42 -15.81
CA VAL A 301 -9.61 10.53 -16.68
C VAL A 301 -10.13 9.10 -16.52
N SER A 302 -10.66 8.53 -17.60
CA SER A 302 -11.10 7.13 -17.65
C SER A 302 -9.91 6.18 -17.54
N SER A 303 -9.86 5.39 -16.47
CA SER A 303 -8.85 4.38 -16.19
C SER A 303 -9.09 3.10 -16.99
N SER A 304 -8.96 3.17 -18.31
CA SER A 304 -8.93 1.97 -19.16
C SER A 304 -7.60 1.23 -18.99
N PRO A 305 -7.58 -0.11 -18.95
CA PRO A 305 -6.35 -0.88 -18.86
C PRO A 305 -5.48 -0.65 -20.10
N ILE A 306 -4.25 -0.17 -19.90
CA ILE A 306 -3.27 0.02 -20.97
C ILE A 306 -2.54 -1.31 -21.20
N ILE A 307 -2.73 -1.91 -22.37
CA ILE A 307 -2.08 -3.17 -22.78
C ILE A 307 -0.70 -2.87 -23.36
N ILE A 308 0.37 -3.38 -22.73
CA ILE A 308 1.76 -3.13 -23.16
C ILE A 308 2.36 -4.42 -23.74
N THR A 309 2.56 -4.47 -25.07
CA THR A 309 3.21 -5.60 -25.75
C THR A 309 4.63 -5.23 -26.18
N THR A 310 5.65 -6.06 -25.87
CA THR A 310 7.05 -5.78 -26.22
C THR A 310 7.75 -6.95 -26.93
N THR A 311 8.19 -6.74 -28.18
CA THR A 311 8.86 -7.75 -29.01
C THR A 311 10.38 -7.62 -29.01
N HIS A 312 11.11 -8.67 -28.65
CA HIS A 312 12.59 -8.65 -28.63
C HIS A 312 13.21 -8.93 -30.01
N THR A 313 14.04 -8.01 -30.50
CA THR A 313 14.89 -8.23 -31.69
C THR A 313 16.35 -8.43 -31.26
N THR A 314 16.87 -9.65 -31.35
CA THR A 314 18.30 -9.94 -31.10
C THR A 314 19.12 -9.91 -32.39
N SER A 315 20.29 -9.27 -32.33
CA SER A 315 21.27 -9.23 -33.42
C SER A 315 21.72 -10.64 -33.84
N PRO A 316 21.88 -10.94 -35.14
CA PRO A 316 22.13 -12.30 -35.62
C PRO A 316 23.55 -12.80 -35.25
N PRO A 317 23.69 -14.06 -34.79
CA PRO A 317 24.99 -14.70 -34.63
C PRO A 317 25.62 -15.06 -35.99
N PRO A 318 26.96 -15.21 -36.08
CA PRO A 318 27.68 -15.49 -37.33
C PRO A 318 27.54 -16.93 -37.88
N HIS A 319 26.48 -17.67 -37.53
CA HIS A 319 26.18 -19.00 -38.11
C HIS A 319 24.66 -19.20 -38.30
N PRO A 320 24.23 -19.98 -39.32
CA PRO A 320 22.90 -19.87 -39.94
C PRO A 320 21.81 -20.69 -39.24
N GLN A 321 21.83 -20.77 -37.91
CA GLN A 321 20.60 -21.09 -37.18
C GLN A 321 19.88 -19.77 -36.95
N ALA A 322 18.79 -19.56 -37.70
CA ALA A 322 17.93 -18.40 -37.51
C ALA A 322 17.58 -18.30 -36.02
N PRO A 323 17.93 -17.21 -35.33
CA PRO A 323 17.67 -17.08 -33.90
C PRO A 323 16.17 -17.26 -33.68
N GLU A 324 15.80 -18.22 -32.83
CA GLU A 324 14.39 -18.35 -32.44
C GLU A 324 13.95 -17.01 -31.82
N PRO A 325 12.79 -16.46 -32.22
CA PRO A 325 12.30 -15.21 -31.68
C PRO A 325 12.16 -15.34 -30.16
N ASN A 326 12.82 -14.45 -29.42
CA ASN A 326 12.71 -14.44 -27.97
C ASN A 326 11.24 -14.24 -27.56
N PRO A 327 10.75 -14.97 -26.55
CA PRO A 327 9.37 -14.84 -26.10
C PRO A 327 9.09 -13.39 -25.68
N THR A 328 7.99 -12.86 -26.19
CA THR A 328 7.49 -11.52 -25.84
C THR A 328 6.84 -11.62 -24.47
N THR A 329 7.31 -10.81 -23.52
CA THR A 329 6.72 -10.68 -22.20
C THR A 329 5.86 -9.42 -22.16
N THR A 330 4.61 -9.57 -21.73
CA THR A 330 3.64 -8.49 -21.56
C THR A 330 3.25 -8.42 -20.09
N ILE A 331 3.35 -7.22 -19.49
CA ILE A 331 2.89 -6.95 -18.14
C ILE A 331 1.85 -5.85 -18.20
N ILE A 332 0.68 -6.09 -17.59
CA ILE A 332 -0.41 -5.13 -17.54
C ILE A 332 -0.77 -4.93 -16.07
N LEU A 333 -0.60 -3.71 -15.56
CA LEU A 333 -1.03 -3.37 -14.20
C LEU A 333 -2.55 -3.19 -14.22
N THR A 334 -3.26 -3.97 -13.40
CA THR A 334 -4.72 -3.91 -13.29
C THR A 334 -5.18 -3.15 -12.06
N LYS A 335 -4.35 -3.09 -11.01
CA LYS A 335 -4.56 -2.21 -9.85
C LYS A 335 -3.23 -1.67 -9.35
N ILE A 336 -3.22 -0.39 -8.96
CA ILE A 336 -2.12 0.28 -8.27
C ILE A 336 -2.75 1.04 -7.11
N VAL A 337 -2.50 0.59 -5.89
CA VAL A 337 -3.11 1.19 -4.71
C VAL A 337 -2.07 1.53 -3.65
N LEU A 338 -2.33 2.61 -2.91
CA LEU A 338 -1.59 2.97 -1.72
C LEU A 338 -2.23 2.27 -0.51
N GLY A 339 -1.43 1.76 0.43
CA GLY A 339 -1.93 1.13 1.65
C GLY A 339 -0.92 1.20 2.81
N ASP A 340 -1.15 0.39 3.85
CA ASP A 340 -0.44 0.51 5.15
C ASP A 340 -0.65 1.89 5.81
N PHE A 341 -1.88 2.14 6.25
CA PHE A 341 -2.33 3.44 6.74
C PHE A 341 -2.11 3.66 8.25
N ASP A 342 -1.23 2.91 8.88
CA ASP A 342 -0.98 3.00 10.33
C ASP A 342 -0.12 4.21 10.74
N ALA A 343 0.52 4.86 9.77
CA ALA A 343 1.13 6.17 9.91
C ALA A 343 0.17 7.31 9.51
N ALA A 344 -1.00 7.01 8.94
CA ALA A 344 -1.91 8.03 8.46
C ALA A 344 -2.49 8.82 9.64
N ILE A 345 -2.45 10.14 9.56
CA ILE A 345 -2.94 11.04 10.61
C ILE A 345 -3.71 12.22 10.01
N PRO A 346 -4.68 12.80 10.73
CA PRO A 346 -5.42 13.96 10.22
C PRO A 346 -4.50 15.14 9.89
N ILE A 347 -4.82 15.88 8.82
CA ILE A 347 -4.07 17.10 8.45
C ILE A 347 -4.06 18.07 9.64
N GLY A 348 -2.88 18.61 9.96
CA GLY A 348 -2.67 19.51 11.09
C GLY A 348 -2.54 18.82 12.46
N ALA A 349 -2.73 17.51 12.56
CA ALA A 349 -2.45 16.75 13.78
C ALA A 349 -0.94 16.64 14.06
N HIS A 350 -0.58 16.37 15.30
CA HIS A 350 0.83 16.19 15.68
C HIS A 350 1.36 14.82 15.26
N ILE A 351 2.60 14.79 14.74
CA ILE A 351 3.30 13.55 14.39
C ILE A 351 3.89 12.94 15.66
N LEU A 352 3.32 11.85 16.15
CA LEU A 352 3.69 11.30 17.47
C LEU A 352 4.29 9.90 17.44
N HIS A 353 3.80 8.98 16.58
CA HIS A 353 4.07 7.55 16.75
C HIS A 353 4.74 6.87 15.56
N LYS A 354 4.29 7.13 14.33
CA LYS A 354 4.82 6.49 13.12
C LYS A 354 4.92 7.50 11.99
N ARG A 355 5.99 7.35 11.20
CA ARG A 355 6.29 8.10 9.97
C ARG A 355 7.37 7.35 9.19
N ALA A 356 7.56 7.71 7.92
CA ALA A 356 8.64 7.19 7.10
C ALA A 356 10.02 7.45 7.73
N LYS A 357 10.99 6.64 7.34
CA LYS A 357 12.38 6.77 7.80
C LYS A 357 13.30 7.17 6.65
N GLY A 358 14.38 7.87 6.99
CA GLY A 358 15.47 8.16 6.05
C GLY A 358 15.04 9.06 4.90
N LYS A 359 15.31 8.63 3.66
CA LYS A 359 15.13 9.45 2.44
C LYS A 359 13.67 9.69 2.05
N HIS A 360 12.72 8.98 2.65
CA HIS A 360 11.29 9.13 2.38
C HIS A 360 10.59 10.10 3.34
N TRP A 361 11.35 10.79 4.21
CA TRP A 361 10.81 11.73 5.18
C TRP A 361 11.59 13.07 5.16
N PRO A 362 10.90 14.24 5.15
CA PRO A 362 11.56 15.54 5.20
C PRO A 362 12.33 15.70 6.52
N GLN A 363 13.60 16.10 6.45
CA GLN A 363 14.49 16.16 7.62
C GLN A 363 14.12 17.29 8.58
N GLU A 364 13.52 18.33 8.04
CA GLU A 364 13.03 19.51 8.75
C GLU A 364 11.81 19.20 9.64
N VAL A 365 11.01 18.17 9.30
CA VAL A 365 9.83 17.79 10.07
C VAL A 365 10.20 16.81 11.20
N ARG A 366 9.89 17.18 12.43
CA ARG A 366 10.25 16.47 13.67
C ARG A 366 9.04 15.81 14.34
N TRP A 367 9.30 14.96 15.32
CA TRP A 367 8.24 14.46 16.20
C TRP A 367 7.66 15.63 17.01
N GLY A 368 6.34 15.67 17.13
CA GLY A 368 5.62 16.76 17.77
C GLY A 368 5.28 17.92 16.83
N ASP A 369 5.77 17.94 15.59
CA ASP A 369 5.32 18.94 14.61
C ASP A 369 3.92 18.61 14.08
N ARG A 370 3.21 19.62 13.59
CA ARG A 370 1.94 19.41 12.88
C ARG A 370 2.21 18.88 11.48
N VAL A 371 1.49 17.84 11.11
CA VAL A 371 1.61 17.22 9.79
C VAL A 371 0.92 18.07 8.73
N THR A 372 1.53 18.12 7.55
CA THR A 372 0.98 18.77 6.37
C THR A 372 1.12 17.86 5.14
N VAL A 373 0.37 18.15 4.08
CA VAL A 373 0.35 17.32 2.86
C VAL A 373 1.69 17.30 2.13
N GLU A 374 2.53 18.32 2.34
CA GLU A 374 3.87 18.44 1.76
C GLU A 374 4.79 17.29 2.23
N ALA A 375 4.57 16.74 3.43
CA ALA A 375 5.31 15.59 3.92
C ALA A 375 5.11 14.35 3.04
N ASP A 376 3.87 14.10 2.60
CA ASP A 376 3.58 13.02 1.66
C ASP A 376 4.15 13.29 0.28
N TRP A 377 4.04 14.53 -0.22
CA TRP A 377 4.60 14.89 -1.52
C TRP A 377 6.13 14.78 -1.54
N PHE A 378 6.80 14.98 -0.41
CA PHE A 378 8.21 14.67 -0.26
C PHE A 378 8.48 13.17 -0.40
N GLY A 379 7.74 12.33 0.33
CA GLY A 379 7.84 10.87 0.24
C GLY A 379 7.54 10.34 -1.17
N PHE A 380 6.55 10.93 -1.84
CA PHE A 380 6.19 10.65 -3.22
C PHE A 380 7.32 10.93 -4.19
N ARG A 381 7.96 12.11 -4.13
CA ARG A 381 9.11 12.44 -4.99
C ARG A 381 10.28 11.49 -4.77
N ALA A 382 10.52 11.07 -3.52
CA ALA A 382 11.53 10.07 -3.20
C ALA A 382 11.20 8.69 -3.82
N LEU A 383 9.92 8.30 -3.78
CA LEU A 383 9.43 7.07 -4.41
C LEU A 383 9.52 7.13 -5.94
N GLU A 384 9.03 8.20 -6.58
CA GLU A 384 9.07 8.41 -8.03
C GLU A 384 10.51 8.31 -8.56
N LYS A 385 11.45 9.01 -7.90
CA LYS A 385 12.88 8.90 -8.20
C LYS A 385 13.39 7.46 -8.07
N TRP A 386 13.04 6.78 -6.98
CA TRP A 386 13.45 5.40 -6.75
C TRP A 386 12.94 4.46 -7.84
N VAL A 387 11.67 4.57 -8.25
CA VAL A 387 11.05 3.75 -9.30
C VAL A 387 11.76 3.99 -10.64
N CYS A 388 12.02 5.24 -11.00
CA CYS A 388 12.72 5.58 -12.25
C CYS A 388 14.15 5.03 -12.29
N GLU A 389 14.91 5.19 -11.20
CA GLU A 389 16.26 4.64 -11.06
C GLU A 389 16.26 3.12 -11.22
N ARG A 390 15.26 2.43 -10.65
CA ARG A 390 15.12 0.97 -10.76
C ARG A 390 14.73 0.53 -12.17
N ALA A 391 13.87 1.28 -12.85
CA ALA A 391 13.50 1.02 -14.24
C ALA A 391 14.64 1.33 -15.23
N GLY A 392 15.67 2.07 -14.82
CA GLY A 392 16.69 2.58 -15.74
C GLY A 392 16.12 3.64 -16.69
N VAL A 393 15.09 4.36 -16.25
CA VAL A 393 14.44 5.46 -16.96
C VAL A 393 14.84 6.77 -16.27
N SER A 394 15.13 7.81 -17.05
CA SER A 394 15.44 9.13 -16.51
C SER A 394 14.17 9.97 -16.46
N LEU A 395 13.87 10.61 -15.33
CA LEU A 395 12.89 11.70 -15.27
C LEU A 395 13.47 12.88 -16.07
N ARG A 396 13.08 13.03 -17.34
CA ARG A 396 13.31 14.29 -18.07
C ARG A 396 12.04 15.13 -18.00
N GLY A 397 12.19 16.45 -17.92
CA GLY A 397 11.08 17.37 -18.20
C GLY A 397 10.31 17.99 -17.02
N ARG A 398 10.69 17.76 -15.74
CA ARG A 398 10.07 18.49 -14.61
C ARG A 398 11.02 19.35 -13.76
N GLY A 399 12.30 19.39 -14.11
CA GLY A 399 13.34 20.01 -13.29
C GLY A 399 14.12 21.11 -14.01
N GLY A 400 13.44 21.91 -14.84
CA GLY A 400 14.05 22.98 -15.63
C GLY A 400 14.02 24.38 -15.01
N ASP A 401 13.10 24.72 -14.08
CA ASP A 401 12.84 26.13 -13.73
C ASP A 401 12.94 26.51 -12.25
N GLU A 402 13.63 25.74 -11.40
CA GLU A 402 13.91 26.21 -10.02
C GLU A 402 15.23 26.98 -9.86
N LYS A 403 15.89 27.33 -10.98
CA LYS A 403 16.99 28.31 -10.98
C LYS A 403 16.97 29.20 -12.21
N GLY A 404 16.29 30.34 -12.10
CA GLY A 404 16.62 31.53 -12.89
C GLY A 404 15.44 32.09 -13.68
N GLU A 405 15.05 33.30 -13.30
CA GLU A 405 14.24 34.19 -14.13
C GLU A 405 14.93 34.39 -15.50
N GLY A 406 14.18 34.22 -16.59
CA GLY A 406 14.44 34.85 -17.89
C GLY A 406 14.95 33.93 -19.00
N GLY A 407 14.04 33.49 -19.88
CA GLY A 407 14.41 32.88 -21.15
C GLY A 407 13.28 32.06 -21.76
N ASP A 408 12.40 32.74 -22.48
CA ASP A 408 11.44 32.16 -23.41
C ASP A 408 12.19 31.39 -24.51
N GLU A 409 11.86 30.11 -24.71
CA GLU A 409 11.57 29.48 -26.00
C GLU A 409 11.48 27.95 -25.84
N GLY A 410 10.42 27.38 -26.39
CA GLY A 410 9.96 26.02 -26.12
C GLY A 410 10.87 24.92 -26.65
N GLU A 411 10.90 23.80 -25.91
CA GLU A 411 11.54 22.57 -26.36
C GLU A 411 10.74 21.31 -25.97
N ASP A 412 10.74 20.37 -26.91
CA ASP A 412 10.06 19.07 -26.94
C ASP A 412 10.33 18.16 -25.73
N GLU A 413 9.26 17.51 -25.25
CA GLU A 413 9.26 16.54 -24.16
C GLU A 413 9.83 15.18 -24.59
N GLY A 414 11.15 14.99 -24.49
CA GLY A 414 11.83 13.74 -24.84
C GLY A 414 12.46 13.00 -23.66
N TRP A 415 12.15 11.71 -23.49
CA TRP A 415 12.79 10.80 -22.52
C TRP A 415 14.16 10.29 -23.02
N THR A 416 15.19 10.21 -22.15
CA THR A 416 16.49 9.58 -22.49
C THR A 416 16.89 8.44 -21.59
N VAL A 417 17.61 7.47 -22.15
CA VAL A 417 18.17 6.31 -21.46
C VAL A 417 19.36 6.70 -20.59
N VAL A 418 19.36 6.33 -19.31
CA VAL A 418 20.56 6.47 -18.47
C VAL A 418 21.54 5.36 -18.84
N GLY A 419 22.63 5.74 -19.52
CA GLY A 419 23.72 4.81 -19.79
C GLY A 419 24.27 4.22 -18.48
N LYS A 420 24.19 2.89 -18.32
CA LYS A 420 24.81 2.19 -17.18
C LYS A 420 26.31 2.47 -17.20
N ARG A 421 26.81 3.32 -16.31
CA ARG A 421 28.23 3.26 -15.91
C ARG A 421 28.41 1.91 -15.23
N GLY A 422 29.18 1.02 -15.87
CA GLY A 422 29.42 -0.33 -15.38
C GLY A 422 29.90 -0.29 -13.93
N ARG A 423 29.05 -0.74 -13.00
CA ARG A 423 29.53 -1.18 -11.69
C ARG A 423 30.34 -2.44 -11.93
N ARG A 424 31.67 -2.29 -12.00
CA ARG A 424 32.59 -3.41 -11.81
C ARG A 424 32.22 -4.07 -10.49
N ARG A 425 31.84 -5.35 -10.56
CA ARG A 425 31.62 -6.20 -9.39
C ARG A 425 32.94 -6.49 -8.70
#